data_AF-A0A7S1UW79-F1
#
_entry.id   AF-A0A7S1UW79-F1
#
_cell.length_a   1.000
_cell.length_b   1.000
_cell.length_c   1.000
_cell.angle_alpha   90.00
_cell.angle_beta   90.00
_cell.angle_gamma   90.00
#
_symmetry.space_group_name_H-M   'P 1'
#
loop_
_entity.id
_entity.type
_entity.pdbx_description
1 polymer ?
#
loop_
_entity_poly.entity_id
_entity_poly.type
_entity_poly.pdbx_seq_one_letter_code
_entity_poly.pdbx_strand_id
1 'polypeptide(L)'
;DFYNVQQKFAVLSICIGAVQLLILILQLLLCGVAPLDVNPMVGPFPDAFSEWGGKNTYLMRDENEWWRLITPGFLHVGILHLAVNAWIQLDTCAFFEREWGSFKWLVVWVLSEVGCNLTS
;
A
#
# COMPACT_ATOMS: atom_id res chain seq x y z
N ASP A 1 1.21 -30.43 -13.37
CA ASP A 1 0.01 -29.55 -13.28
C ASP A 1 0.25 -28.26 -14.04
N PHE A 2 -0.33 -28.15 -15.23
CA PHE A 2 -0.25 -26.94 -16.05
C PHE A 2 -1.31 -25.95 -15.56
N TYR A 3 -0.94 -25.06 -14.65
CA TYR A 3 -1.75 -23.88 -14.33
C TYR A 3 -1.84 -23.01 -15.58
N ASN A 4 -3.03 -22.93 -16.18
CA ASN A 4 -3.27 -22.10 -17.35
C ASN A 4 -3.62 -20.68 -16.89
N VAL A 5 -2.58 -19.90 -16.56
CA VAL A 5 -2.71 -18.52 -16.11
C VAL A 5 -3.14 -17.60 -17.26
N GLN A 6 -3.94 -16.57 -16.98
CA GLN A 6 -4.36 -15.58 -18.00
C GLN A 6 -3.20 -14.72 -18.50
N GLN A 7 -2.16 -14.54 -17.67
CA GLN A 7 -0.95 -13.82 -18.04
C GLN A 7 0.28 -14.34 -17.30
N LYS A 8 1.45 -14.18 -17.92
CA LYS A 8 2.72 -14.69 -17.40
C LYS A 8 3.28 -13.87 -16.23
N PHE A 9 3.10 -12.55 -16.26
CA PHE A 9 3.68 -11.62 -15.30
C PHE A 9 2.59 -10.88 -14.52
N ALA A 10 2.86 -10.62 -13.24
CA ALA A 10 1.99 -9.84 -12.36
C ALA A 10 2.42 -8.37 -12.37
N VAL A 11 2.17 -7.69 -13.48
CA VAL A 11 2.72 -6.35 -13.73
C VAL A 11 2.21 -5.34 -12.69
N LEU A 12 0.92 -5.37 -12.34
CA LEU A 12 0.36 -4.41 -11.39
C LEU A 12 0.87 -4.64 -9.98
N SER A 13 0.97 -5.89 -9.53
CA SER A 13 1.52 -6.24 -8.22
C SER A 13 2.97 -5.77 -8.08
N ILE A 14 3.77 -5.91 -9.14
CA ILE A 14 5.16 -5.43 -9.18
C ILE A 14 5.21 -3.90 -9.19
N CYS A 15 4.42 -3.25 -10.04
CA CYS A 15 4.40 -1.79 -10.16
C CYS A 15 3.93 -1.12 -8.86
N ILE A 16 2.85 -1.61 -8.24
CA ILE A 16 2.35 -1.10 -6.96
C ILE A 16 3.41 -1.31 -5.87
N GLY A 17 4.06 -2.47 -5.83
CA GLY A 17 5.15 -2.76 -4.88
C GLY A 17 6.34 -1.80 -5.06
N ALA A 18 6.72 -1.50 -6.30
CA ALA A 18 7.78 -0.54 -6.60
C ALA A 18 7.40 0.88 -6.17
N VAL A 19 6.14 1.29 -6.37
CA VAL A 19 5.63 2.58 -5.91
C VAL A 19 5.61 2.67 -4.39
N GLN A 20 5.15 1.63 -3.68
CA GLN A 20 5.16 1.56 -2.22
C GLN A 20 6.59 1.69 -1.66
N LEU A 21 7.54 0.98 -2.27
CA LEU A 21 8.95 1.06 -1.90
C LEU A 21 9.52 2.47 -2.14
N LEU A 22 9.25 3.06 -3.30
CA LEU A 22 9.69 4.40 -3.62
C LEU A 22 9.13 5.43 -2.63
N ILE A 23 7.83 5.36 -2.32
CA ILE A 23 7.20 6.28 -1.37
C ILE A 23 7.82 6.15 0.01
N LEU A 24 8.02 4.91 0.51
CA LEU A 24 8.66 4.73 1.82
C LEU A 24 10.09 5.29 1.83
N ILE A 25 10.89 5.04 0.77
CA ILE A 25 12.24 5.62 0.66
C ILE A 25 12.16 7.15 0.74
N LEU A 26 11.25 7.78 -0.01
CA LEU A 26 11.09 9.23 0.02
C LEU A 26 10.64 9.74 1.40
N GLN A 27 9.73 9.05 2.09
CA GLN A 27 9.33 9.41 3.45
C GLN A 27 10.51 9.36 4.42
N LEU A 28 11.36 8.32 4.36
CA LEU A 28 12.54 8.22 5.21
C LEU A 28 13.58 9.30 4.91
N LEU A 29 13.74 9.68 3.63
CA LEU A 29 14.67 10.72 3.20
C LEU A 29 14.19 12.13 3.57
N LEU A 30 12.88 12.40 3.49
CA LEU A 30 12.33 13.74 3.66
C LEU A 30 11.81 14.02 5.07
N CYS A 31 11.24 13.01 5.74
CA CYS A 31 10.66 13.12 7.08
C CYS A 31 11.55 12.52 8.18
N GLY A 32 12.66 11.87 7.80
CA GLY A 32 13.57 11.20 8.72
C GLY A 32 13.07 9.85 9.23
N VAL A 33 13.88 9.20 10.06
CA VAL A 33 13.54 7.94 10.73
C VAL A 33 13.24 8.23 12.19
N ALA A 34 12.05 7.86 12.65
CA ALA A 34 11.67 8.04 14.04
C ALA A 34 12.43 7.08 14.96
N PRO A 35 12.74 7.49 16.19
CA PRO A 35 13.23 6.60 17.24
C PRO A 35 12.34 5.35 17.42
N LEU A 36 12.93 4.21 17.78
CA LEU A 36 12.21 2.93 17.85
C LEU A 36 11.13 2.86 18.94
N ASP A 37 11.22 3.70 19.97
CA ASP A 37 10.20 3.90 20.99
C ASP A 37 8.96 4.65 20.45
N VAL A 38 9.13 5.46 19.40
CA VAL A 38 8.04 6.14 18.69
C VAL A 38 7.49 5.28 17.56
N ASN A 39 8.37 4.68 16.74
CA ASN A 39 7.99 3.83 15.62
C ASN A 39 8.86 2.55 15.58
N PRO A 40 8.38 1.43 16.15
CA PRO A 40 9.14 0.19 16.18
C PRO A 40 9.28 -0.48 14.80
N MET A 41 8.56 0.00 13.77
CA MET A 41 8.58 -0.57 12.43
C MET A 41 9.76 -0.10 11.57
N VAL A 42 10.65 0.72 12.14
CA VAL A 42 11.77 1.38 11.43
C VAL A 42 11.22 2.25 10.29
N GLY A 43 10.57 3.35 10.66
CA GLY A 43 9.80 4.18 9.74
C GLY A 43 9.84 5.67 10.07
N PRO A 44 9.12 6.51 9.31
CA PRO A 44 9.03 7.94 9.57
C PRO A 44 8.24 8.25 10.85
N PHE A 45 8.21 9.52 11.23
CA PHE A 45 7.32 9.98 12.29
C PHE A 45 5.84 9.82 11.91
N PRO A 46 4.92 9.62 12.88
CA PRO A 46 3.50 9.33 12.60
C PRO A 46 2.74 10.43 11.85
N ASP A 47 3.17 11.69 11.98
CA ASP A 47 2.63 12.86 11.28
C ASP A 47 2.83 12.77 9.76
N ALA A 48 3.98 12.25 9.31
CA ALA A 48 4.29 12.05 7.90
C ALA A 48 3.23 11.20 7.18
N PHE A 49 2.53 10.31 7.89
CA PHE A 49 1.43 9.56 7.31
C PHE A 49 0.28 10.46 6.89
N SER A 50 -0.21 11.33 7.77
CA SER A 50 -1.32 12.22 7.44
C SER A 50 -0.92 13.22 6.37
N GLU A 51 0.31 13.74 6.40
CA GLU A 51 0.82 14.68 5.38
C GLU A 51 0.90 14.06 3.99
N TRP A 52 1.27 12.78 3.90
CA TRP A 52 1.46 12.06 2.63
C TRP A 52 0.20 11.38 2.11
N GLY A 53 -0.95 11.63 2.73
CA GLY A 53 -2.22 11.09 2.24
C GLY A 53 -2.75 9.88 2.98
N GLY A 54 -2.24 9.61 4.17
CA GLY A 54 -2.80 8.63 5.09
C GLY A 54 -4.23 8.97 5.48
N LYS A 55 -4.97 7.96 5.94
CA LYS A 55 -6.35 8.13 6.38
C LYS A 55 -6.43 9.17 7.49
N ASN A 56 -7.22 10.21 7.26
CA ASN A 56 -7.53 11.24 8.24
C ASN A 56 -9.01 11.60 8.13
N THR A 57 -9.80 11.15 9.10
CA THR A 57 -11.27 11.26 9.07
C THR A 57 -11.76 12.70 9.10
N TYR A 58 -11.06 13.59 9.79
CA TYR A 58 -11.37 15.02 9.82
C TYR A 58 -11.17 15.63 8.43
N LEU A 59 -10.00 15.44 7.80
CA LEU A 59 -9.71 15.99 6.47
C LEU A 59 -10.62 15.40 5.38
N MET A 60 -10.95 14.11 5.47
CA MET A 60 -11.87 13.46 4.54
C MET A 60 -13.27 14.05 4.61
N ARG A 61 -13.77 14.32 5.82
CA ARG A 61 -15.15 14.77 6.05
C ARG A 61 -15.30 16.28 5.88
N ASP A 62 -14.43 17.03 6.52
CA ASP A 62 -14.58 18.48 6.70
C ASP A 62 -13.83 19.26 5.62
N GLU A 63 -12.78 18.67 5.02
CA GLU A 63 -11.99 19.27 3.94
C GLU A 63 -12.18 18.59 2.57
N ASN A 64 -13.09 17.61 2.47
CA ASN A 64 -13.41 16.87 1.24
C ASN A 64 -12.21 16.14 0.60
N GLU A 65 -11.27 15.66 1.41
CA GLU A 65 -10.11 14.89 0.92
C GLU A 65 -10.43 13.39 0.70
N TRP A 66 -11.48 13.12 -0.09
CA TRP A 66 -11.99 11.76 -0.36
C TRP A 66 -10.96 10.81 -0.99
N TRP A 67 -9.94 11.36 -1.64
CA TRP A 67 -8.83 10.61 -2.23
C TRP A 67 -8.03 9.82 -1.18
N ARG A 68 -8.13 10.19 0.11
CA ARG A 68 -7.59 9.45 1.26
C ARG A 68 -8.25 8.08 1.49
N LEU A 69 -9.27 7.72 0.72
CA LEU A 69 -9.82 6.36 0.67
C LEU A 69 -8.93 5.36 -0.11
N ILE A 70 -8.00 5.85 -0.93
CA ILE A 70 -7.18 5.03 -1.82
C ILE A 70 -5.69 5.20 -1.54
N THR A 71 -5.25 6.43 -1.27
CA THR A 71 -3.82 6.74 -1.06
C THR A 71 -3.16 5.95 0.08
N PRO A 72 -3.84 5.58 1.19
CA PRO A 72 -3.20 4.80 2.26
C PRO A 72 -2.66 3.45 1.78
N GLY A 73 -3.25 2.82 0.77
CA GLY A 73 -2.80 1.55 0.20
C GLY A 73 -1.39 1.57 -0.41
N PHE A 74 -0.82 2.76 -0.59
CA PHE A 74 0.56 2.96 -1.03
C PHE A 74 1.53 3.28 0.13
N LEU A 75 1.01 3.70 1.29
CA LEU A 75 1.81 4.16 2.43
C LEU A 75 2.12 2.99 3.38
N HIS A 76 3.31 2.98 3.97
CA HIS A 76 3.72 1.94 4.91
C HIS A 76 4.39 2.53 6.15
N VAL A 77 4.00 2.06 7.34
CA VAL A 77 4.43 2.63 8.62
C VAL A 77 5.94 2.47 8.86
N GLY A 78 6.59 1.53 8.18
CA GLY A 78 8.04 1.36 8.21
C GLY A 78 8.52 0.19 7.37
N ILE A 79 9.83 -0.04 7.39
CA ILE A 79 10.51 -1.05 6.57
C ILE A 79 10.02 -2.46 6.88
N LEU A 80 9.83 -2.79 8.18
CA LEU A 80 9.37 -4.12 8.58
C LEU A 80 7.96 -4.41 8.06
N HIS A 81 7.07 -3.41 8.14
CA HIS A 81 5.71 -3.53 7.65
C HIS A 81 5.68 -3.71 6.13
N LEU A 82 6.46 -2.90 5.38
CA LEU A 82 6.55 -3.04 3.92
C LEU A 82 7.14 -4.39 3.51
N ALA A 83 8.17 -4.88 4.20
CA ALA A 83 8.81 -6.15 3.84
C ALA A 83 7.84 -7.33 3.88
N VAL A 84 7.01 -7.42 4.92
CA VAL A 84 6.01 -8.50 5.06
C VAL A 84 4.90 -8.34 4.01
N ASN A 85 4.38 -7.12 3.82
CA ASN A 85 3.32 -6.87 2.83
C ASN A 85 3.81 -7.11 1.40
N ALA A 86 5.03 -6.66 1.07
CA ALA A 86 5.63 -6.88 -0.23
C ALA A 86 5.86 -8.36 -0.51
N TRP A 87 6.25 -9.15 0.50
CA TRP A 87 6.35 -10.60 0.34
C TRP A 87 5.00 -11.21 -0.02
N ILE A 88 3.95 -10.95 0.77
CA ILE A 88 2.61 -11.48 0.49
C ILE A 88 2.07 -10.99 -0.87
N GLN A 89 2.33 -9.73 -1.23
CA GLN A 89 1.90 -9.16 -2.50
C GLN A 89 2.60 -9.81 -3.71
N LEU A 90 3.93 -9.98 -3.64
CA LEU A 90 4.70 -10.56 -4.74
C LEU A 90 4.57 -12.08 -4.84
N ASP A 91 4.07 -12.73 -3.79
CA ASP A 91 3.74 -14.16 -3.81
C ASP A 91 2.26 -14.39 -4.14
N THR A 92 1.38 -14.11 -3.19
CA THR A 92 -0.04 -14.45 -3.25
C THR A 92 -0.83 -13.51 -4.17
N CYS A 93 -0.68 -12.18 -4.04
CA CYS A 93 -1.42 -11.26 -4.90
C CYS A 93 -0.96 -11.39 -6.36
N ALA A 94 0.34 -11.57 -6.59
CA ALA A 94 0.90 -11.82 -7.92
C ALA A 94 0.44 -13.15 -8.54
N PHE A 95 0.20 -14.19 -7.73
CA PHE A 95 -0.46 -15.39 -8.18
C PHE A 95 -1.89 -15.10 -8.68
N PHE A 96 -2.70 -14.39 -7.87
CA PHE A 96 -4.06 -14.03 -8.27
C PHE A 96 -4.11 -13.10 -9.49
N GLU A 97 -3.17 -12.17 -9.63
CA GLU A 97 -3.08 -11.33 -10.83
C GLU A 97 -2.82 -12.17 -12.09
N ARG A 98 -1.94 -13.17 -12.00
CA ARG A 98 -1.67 -14.07 -13.13
C ARG A 98 -2.87 -14.94 -13.47
N GLU A 99 -3.59 -15.43 -12.46
CA GLU A 99 -4.75 -16.31 -12.61
C GLU A 99 -6.00 -15.58 -13.10
N TRP A 100 -6.30 -14.39 -12.56
CA TRP A 100 -7.54 -13.66 -12.83
C TRP A 100 -7.42 -12.59 -13.91
N GLY A 101 -6.19 -12.23 -14.28
CA GLY A 101 -5.86 -11.10 -15.13
C GLY A 101 -5.85 -9.77 -14.37
N SER A 102 -5.04 -8.82 -14.85
CA SER A 102 -4.78 -7.54 -14.16
C SER A 102 -6.03 -6.72 -13.88
N PHE A 103 -7.04 -6.72 -14.77
CA PHE A 103 -8.25 -5.92 -14.57
C PHE A 103 -9.06 -6.38 -13.35
N LYS A 104 -9.37 -7.68 -13.24
CA LYS A 104 -10.15 -8.21 -12.11
C LYS A 104 -9.39 -8.05 -10.81
N TRP A 105 -8.09 -8.33 -10.85
CA TRP A 105 -7.20 -8.13 -9.71
C TRP A 105 -7.20 -6.67 -9.24
N LEU A 106 -7.10 -5.70 -10.16
CA LEU A 106 -7.11 -4.28 -9.82
C LEU A 106 -8.43 -3.84 -9.19
N VAL A 107 -9.56 -4.33 -9.71
CA VAL A 107 -10.88 -4.06 -9.12
C VAL A 107 -10.94 -4.58 -7.68
N VAL A 108 -10.47 -5.81 -7.43
CA VAL A 108 -10.40 -6.37 -6.07
C VAL A 108 -9.48 -5.54 -5.18
N TRP A 109 -8.32 -5.14 -5.69
CA TRP A 109 -7.34 -4.31 -4.95
C TRP A 109 -7.96 -2.97 -4.52
N VAL A 110 -8.59 -2.24 -5.45
CA VAL A 110 -9.24 -0.95 -5.18
C VAL A 110 -10.40 -1.09 -4.20
N LEU A 111 -11.28 -2.09 -4.40
CA LEU A 111 -12.44 -2.28 -3.51
C LEU A 111 -12.02 -2.70 -2.10
N SER A 112 -10.95 -3.50 -1.97
CA SER A 112 -10.41 -3.89 -0.67
C SER A 112 -9.85 -2.68 0.07
N GLU A 113 -9.13 -1.80 -0.62
CA GLU A 113 -8.57 -0.58 -0.03
C GLU A 113 -9.67 0.38 0.44
N VAL A 114 -10.66 0.67 -0.42
CA VAL A 114 -11.81 1.50 -0.04
C VAL A 114 -12.57 0.88 1.13
N GLY A 115 -12.86 -0.42 1.06
CA GLY A 115 -13.58 -1.14 2.12
C GLY A 115 -12.86 -1.12 3.46
N CYS A 116 -11.54 -1.30 3.46
CA CYS A 116 -10.69 -1.20 4.64
C CYS A 116 -10.76 0.21 5.26
N ASN A 117 -10.60 1.26 4.44
CA ASN A 117 -10.64 2.64 4.92
C ASN A 117 -12.03 3.07 5.42
N LEU A 118 -13.11 2.50 4.90
CA LEU A 118 -14.47 2.78 5.37
C LEU A 118 -14.84 2.07 6.69
N THR A 119 -14.16 0.97 7.03
CA THR A 119 -14.52 0.11 8.18
C THR A 119 -13.54 0.18 9.36
N SER A 120 -12.36 0.75 9.16
CA SER A 120 -11.33 0.96 10.20
C SER A 120 -11.50 2.24 11.02
#